data_AF-A0A8B9N084-F1
#
_entry.id   AF-A0A8B9N084-F1
#
_cell.length_a   1.000
_cell.length_b   1.000
_cell.length_c   1.000
_cell.angle_alpha   90.00
_cell.angle_beta   90.00
_cell.angle_gamma   90.00
#
_symmetry.space_group_name_H-M   'P 1'
#
loop_
_entity.id
_entity.type
_entity.pdbx_description
1 polymer ?
#
loop_
_entity_poly.entity_id
_entity_poly.type
_entity_poly.pdbx_seq_one_letter_code
_entity_poly.pdbx_strand_id
1 'polypeptide(L)'
;MKNYQALEKTQGEYKEWKVYLLIGKDCPFLLRDLLASEQLAVVFGQAVMNVLRVFIGSPYGLNLRNVLWHGFASPQEIPAKYCAMLLFLTAGLGQLLETYLMQTKCILVHRPYVTFMSLDELGVFPDLNHETLSIAEELVKLSSFVLKTMLPFWMAALTAFKQSRYADCVILLLPQLEVGLRLLFTTTNKCPNRLLTAEMLAKHLDNEEVNQLPAVLQEPTMEFLWDFLNHQEGPRIRDRLSHGEINLEAFPREVANQIVAFAITLLCRFSDEDMFAFKVVINIMVSEDFFSVVLDQYMPQNFYSSDDRIDSVLTERLLIELCDTHICTLYSPRPVLETVVVFRKISTQCHQVSEKVIANTELRYKQWMNKTLRSRQRHNYLRMLNSIKFLSPVLRLILVLIALELVNIHLVSKKNPPEYQQYLKFLKSILQYTENLVTYTSPEKNKWDETMELTNKTLIRIRKICDRKLMLMQLNGLFVKSSEKVLL
;
A
#
# COMPACT_ATOMS: atom_id res chain seq x y z
N MET A 1 20.29 23.28 -5.05
CA MET A 1 20.56 23.47 -6.51
C MET A 1 21.88 22.84 -7.02
N LYS A 2 22.97 22.79 -6.24
CA LYS A 2 24.22 22.10 -6.68
C LYS A 2 24.25 20.58 -6.44
N ASN A 3 23.31 20.03 -5.64
CA ASN A 3 23.27 18.61 -5.30
C ASN A 3 22.27 17.76 -6.11
N TYR A 4 21.31 18.38 -6.81
CA TYR A 4 20.48 17.66 -7.80
C TYR A 4 21.30 17.15 -9.00
N GLN A 5 22.46 17.75 -9.28
CA GLN A 5 23.42 17.28 -10.28
C GLN A 5 24.29 16.10 -9.82
N ALA A 6 24.25 15.74 -8.52
CA ALA A 6 25.07 14.64 -7.98
C ALA A 6 24.38 13.28 -8.04
N LEU A 7 23.04 13.23 -8.10
CA LEU A 7 22.28 11.99 -8.33
C LEU A 7 22.16 11.63 -9.82
N GLU A 8 22.39 12.59 -10.71
CA GLU A 8 22.61 12.33 -12.14
C GLU A 8 24.00 11.72 -12.43
N LYS A 9 24.88 11.50 -11.44
CA LYS A 9 26.24 10.97 -11.70
C LYS A 9 26.35 9.45 -11.84
N THR A 10 25.25 8.70 -11.78
CA THR A 10 25.29 7.23 -11.90
C THR A 10 24.17 6.68 -12.78
N GLN A 11 24.49 6.54 -14.08
CA GLN A 11 23.81 5.73 -15.12
C GLN A 11 22.33 6.11 -15.37
N GLY A 12 21.84 6.65 -16.49
CA GLY A 12 22.25 6.94 -17.87
C GLY A 12 20.96 6.78 -18.71
N GLU A 13 20.70 7.62 -19.72
CA GLU A 13 19.38 7.75 -20.36
C GLU A 13 19.34 7.19 -21.79
N TYR A 14 19.11 5.88 -22.00
CA TYR A 14 19.66 5.09 -23.13
C TYR A 14 18.83 4.90 -24.43
N LYS A 15 17.69 5.58 -24.67
CA LYS A 15 16.88 5.31 -25.89
C LYS A 15 17.32 6.05 -27.16
N GLU A 16 17.79 7.29 -27.03
CA GLU A 16 18.35 8.09 -28.12
C GLU A 16 19.82 7.71 -28.45
N TRP A 17 20.43 6.82 -27.65
CA TRP A 17 21.85 6.41 -27.73
C TRP A 17 22.21 5.63 -28.99
N LYS A 18 21.24 5.02 -29.66
CA LYS A 18 21.53 4.13 -30.79
C LYS A 18 21.70 4.85 -32.10
N VAL A 19 21.09 6.02 -32.25
CA VAL A 19 21.38 6.91 -33.36
C VAL A 19 22.83 7.39 -33.29
N TYR A 20 23.35 7.61 -32.09
CA TYR A 20 24.76 7.96 -31.86
C TYR A 20 25.72 6.83 -32.20
N LEU A 21 25.38 5.58 -31.85
CA LEU A 21 26.17 4.40 -32.22
C LEU A 21 26.22 4.17 -33.73
N LEU A 22 25.18 4.56 -34.47
CA LEU A 22 25.19 4.57 -35.94
C LEU A 22 26.19 5.60 -36.52
N ILE A 23 26.55 6.64 -35.74
CA ILE A 23 27.43 7.75 -36.15
C ILE A 23 28.84 7.62 -35.55
N GLY A 24 29.09 6.61 -34.70
CA GLY A 24 30.43 6.27 -34.17
C GLY A 24 31.01 7.25 -33.15
N LYS A 25 30.17 7.94 -32.36
CA LYS A 25 30.61 8.89 -31.31
C LYS A 25 30.00 8.58 -29.95
N ASP A 26 30.64 9.09 -28.89
CA ASP A 26 30.17 8.97 -27.51
C ASP A 26 28.83 9.71 -27.30
N CYS A 27 27.90 9.05 -26.60
CA CYS A 27 26.56 9.57 -26.37
C CYS A 27 26.53 10.48 -25.13
N PRO A 28 25.94 11.69 -25.22
CA PRO A 28 25.65 12.52 -24.06
C PRO A 28 24.84 11.78 -22.99
N PHE A 29 25.16 12.05 -21.72
CA PHE A 29 24.54 11.38 -20.59
C PHE A 29 23.14 11.91 -20.27
N LEU A 30 22.94 13.22 -20.39
CA LEU A 30 21.68 13.90 -20.09
C LEU A 30 20.82 14.08 -21.36
N LEU A 31 19.52 13.84 -21.25
CA LEU A 31 18.54 14.00 -22.31
C LEU A 31 18.58 15.41 -22.90
N ARG A 32 18.76 16.44 -22.06
CA ARG A 32 18.90 17.82 -22.55
C ARG A 32 20.06 17.97 -23.53
N ASP A 33 21.20 17.34 -23.22
CA ASP A 33 22.41 17.46 -24.01
C ASP A 33 22.31 16.57 -25.27
N LEU A 34 21.60 15.45 -25.15
CA LEU A 34 21.27 14.56 -26.26
C LEU A 34 20.32 15.24 -27.28
N LEU A 35 19.29 15.93 -26.79
CA LEU A 35 18.40 16.74 -27.63
C LEU A 35 19.09 17.98 -28.24
N ALA A 36 20.22 18.40 -27.68
CA ALA A 36 21.05 19.47 -28.22
C ALA A 36 22.12 18.98 -29.22
N SER A 37 22.22 17.67 -29.45
CA SER A 37 23.23 17.08 -30.31
C SER A 37 23.01 17.37 -31.80
N GLU A 38 24.11 17.60 -32.51
CA GLU A 38 24.11 17.69 -33.98
C GLU A 38 23.75 16.33 -34.61
N GLN A 39 24.12 15.24 -33.97
CA GLN A 39 23.91 13.87 -34.41
C GLN A 39 22.41 13.56 -34.56
N LEU A 40 21.60 13.89 -33.55
CA LEU A 40 20.15 13.75 -33.67
C LEU A 40 19.55 14.76 -34.64
N ALA A 41 20.13 15.97 -34.74
CA ALA A 41 19.68 16.96 -35.72
C ALA A 41 19.93 16.53 -37.18
N VAL A 42 20.97 15.73 -37.46
CA VAL A 42 21.21 15.12 -38.78
C VAL A 42 20.10 14.13 -39.15
N VAL A 43 19.61 13.37 -38.17
CA VAL A 43 18.57 12.35 -38.42
C VAL A 43 17.16 12.94 -38.43
N PHE A 44 16.84 13.77 -37.45
CA PHE A 44 15.48 14.28 -37.23
C PHE A 44 15.26 15.70 -37.75
N GLY A 45 16.32 16.40 -38.13
CA GLY A 45 16.27 17.79 -38.56
C GLY A 45 16.29 18.78 -37.38
N GLN A 46 16.98 19.90 -37.58
CA GLN A 46 17.18 20.92 -36.54
C GLN A 46 15.86 21.51 -36.02
N ALA A 47 14.86 21.69 -36.88
CA ALA A 47 13.56 22.24 -36.49
C ALA A 47 12.81 21.32 -35.50
N VAL A 48 12.82 20.01 -35.74
CA VAL A 48 12.19 19.02 -34.85
C VAL A 48 12.92 18.98 -33.51
N MET A 49 14.25 18.95 -33.53
CA MET A 49 15.06 18.98 -32.30
C MET A 49 14.83 20.27 -31.49
N ASN A 50 14.66 21.42 -32.14
CA ASN A 50 14.30 22.67 -31.46
C ASN A 50 12.98 22.56 -30.71
N VAL A 51 11.96 21.97 -31.33
CA VAL A 51 10.65 21.76 -30.69
C VAL A 51 10.75 20.77 -29.53
N LEU A 52 11.46 19.65 -29.70
CA LEU A 52 11.69 18.69 -28.60
C LEU A 52 12.39 19.33 -27.41
N ARG A 53 13.39 20.18 -27.65
CA ARG A 53 14.09 20.91 -26.57
C ARG A 53 13.16 21.82 -25.77
N VAL A 54 12.16 22.42 -26.41
CA VAL A 54 11.13 23.22 -25.73
C VAL A 54 10.20 22.33 -24.92
N PHE A 55 9.79 21.18 -25.44
CA PHE A 55 8.78 20.32 -24.78
C PHE A 55 9.33 19.46 -23.65
N ILE A 56 10.47 18.79 -23.85
CA ILE A 56 11.00 17.76 -22.94
C ILE A 56 12.49 17.93 -22.61
N GLY A 57 13.11 19.02 -23.08
CA GLY A 57 14.55 19.26 -22.91
C GLY A 57 14.89 19.97 -21.61
N SER A 58 15.37 21.21 -21.71
CA SER A 58 15.94 21.92 -20.56
C SER A 58 14.88 22.51 -19.62
N PRO A 59 15.26 22.84 -18.36
CA PRO A 59 14.40 23.61 -17.45
C PRO A 59 13.99 25.00 -17.96
N TYR A 60 14.63 25.53 -19.01
CA TYR A 60 14.23 26.79 -19.65
C TYR A 60 13.05 26.63 -20.63
N GLY A 61 12.66 25.38 -20.95
CA GLY A 61 11.46 25.06 -21.74
C GLY A 61 10.27 24.66 -20.87
N LEU A 62 9.26 24.02 -21.47
CA LEU A 62 8.12 23.44 -20.75
C LEU A 62 8.55 22.30 -19.81
N ASN A 63 9.54 21.52 -20.25
CA ASN A 63 10.09 20.38 -19.51
C ASN A 63 8.99 19.42 -18.98
N LEU A 64 8.04 19.07 -19.85
CA LEU A 64 6.84 18.32 -19.49
C LEU A 64 7.17 16.95 -18.90
N ARG A 65 8.25 16.30 -19.36
CA ARG A 65 8.75 15.05 -18.78
C ARG A 65 8.97 15.20 -17.28
N ASN A 66 9.78 16.17 -16.86
CA ASN A 66 10.11 16.32 -15.43
C ASN A 66 8.90 16.84 -14.65
N VAL A 67 8.14 17.79 -15.20
CA VAL A 67 6.93 18.32 -14.55
C VAL A 67 5.93 17.21 -14.22
N LEU A 68 5.70 16.29 -15.16
CA LEU A 68 4.78 15.17 -14.98
C LEU A 68 5.37 14.05 -14.13
N TRP A 69 6.61 13.61 -14.42
CA TRP A 69 7.23 12.46 -13.75
C TRP A 69 7.56 12.72 -12.27
N HIS A 70 7.68 13.98 -11.88
CA HIS A 70 7.85 14.42 -10.49
C HIS A 70 6.53 14.83 -9.83
N GLY A 71 5.39 14.70 -10.50
CA GLY A 71 4.06 14.98 -9.94
C GLY A 71 3.82 16.46 -9.66
N PHE A 72 4.46 17.38 -10.40
CA PHE A 72 4.24 18.82 -10.20
C PHE A 72 2.96 19.34 -10.86
N ALA A 73 2.44 18.64 -11.88
CA ALA A 73 1.21 19.01 -12.55
C ALA A 73 0.02 18.18 -12.06
N SER A 74 -1.03 18.85 -11.64
CA SER A 74 -2.30 18.22 -11.28
C SER A 74 -3.13 17.87 -12.54
N PRO A 75 -4.16 17.01 -12.40
CA PRO A 75 -5.09 16.72 -13.49
C PRO A 75 -5.61 18.03 -14.12
N GLN A 76 -5.69 18.04 -15.45
CA GLN A 76 -6.13 19.19 -16.26
C GLN A 76 -5.23 20.44 -16.25
N GLU A 77 -4.13 20.50 -15.49
CA GLU A 77 -3.18 21.62 -15.56
C GLU A 77 -2.38 21.65 -16.86
N ILE A 78 -2.11 20.47 -17.45
CA ILE A 78 -1.47 20.38 -18.76
C ILE A 78 -2.53 20.45 -19.86
N PRO A 79 -2.46 21.46 -20.75
CA PRO A 79 -3.39 21.56 -21.88
C PRO A 79 -3.31 20.32 -22.79
N ALA A 80 -4.47 19.77 -23.18
CA ALA A 80 -4.55 18.58 -24.05
C ALA A 80 -3.79 18.74 -25.38
N LYS A 81 -3.67 19.97 -25.89
CA LYS A 81 -2.86 20.28 -27.09
C LYS A 81 -1.38 19.93 -26.94
N TYR A 82 -0.82 20.00 -25.73
CA TYR A 82 0.57 19.61 -25.49
C TYR A 82 0.73 18.09 -25.50
N CYS A 83 -0.24 17.35 -24.95
CA CYS A 83 -0.27 15.89 -25.06
C CYS A 83 -0.41 15.45 -26.52
N ALA A 84 -1.32 16.07 -27.28
CA ALA A 84 -1.47 15.81 -28.71
C ALA A 84 -0.17 16.09 -29.47
N MET A 85 0.49 17.22 -29.19
CA MET A 85 1.79 17.54 -29.80
C MET A 85 2.85 16.49 -29.49
N LEU A 86 2.96 16.00 -28.24
CA LEU A 86 3.92 14.94 -27.90
C LEU A 86 3.64 13.63 -28.66
N LEU A 87 2.36 13.26 -28.84
CA LEU A 87 1.98 12.10 -29.65
C LEU A 87 2.37 12.29 -31.13
N PHE A 88 2.09 13.46 -31.69
CA PHE A 88 2.49 13.80 -33.06
C PHE A 88 4.01 13.79 -33.24
N LEU A 89 4.76 14.37 -32.30
CA LEU A 89 6.22 14.36 -32.32
C LEU A 89 6.76 12.92 -32.24
N THR A 90 6.19 12.08 -31.37
CA THR A 90 6.62 10.68 -31.22
C THR A 90 6.42 9.89 -32.51
N ALA A 91 5.22 10.00 -33.12
CA ALA A 91 4.93 9.36 -34.39
C ALA A 91 5.81 9.90 -35.53
N GLY A 92 6.00 11.23 -35.59
CA GLY A 92 6.84 11.88 -36.60
C GLY A 92 8.31 11.49 -36.49
N LEU A 93 8.85 11.38 -35.27
CA LEU A 93 10.21 10.87 -35.03
C LEU A 93 10.37 9.44 -35.54
N GLY A 94 9.37 8.58 -35.32
CA GLY A 94 9.37 7.21 -35.85
C GLY A 94 9.51 7.17 -37.38
N GLN A 95 8.72 8.01 -38.08
CA GLN A 95 8.76 8.10 -39.55
C GLN A 95 10.10 8.64 -40.08
N LEU A 96 10.65 9.68 -39.43
CA LEU A 96 11.94 10.25 -39.79
C LEU A 96 13.07 9.24 -39.57
N LEU A 97 13.02 8.49 -38.47
CA LEU A 97 13.98 7.43 -38.18
C LEU A 97 13.93 6.33 -39.22
N GLU A 98 12.72 5.84 -39.55
CA GLU A 98 12.52 4.81 -40.57
C GLU A 98 13.06 5.26 -41.94
N THR A 99 12.76 6.50 -42.33
CA THR A 99 13.26 7.10 -43.58
C THR A 99 14.80 7.14 -43.59
N TYR A 100 15.41 7.59 -42.50
CA TYR A 100 16.86 7.66 -42.38
C TYR A 100 17.51 6.28 -42.45
N LEU A 101 16.96 5.27 -41.77
CA LEU A 101 17.47 3.89 -41.81
C LEU A 101 17.39 3.30 -43.21
N MET A 102 16.28 3.54 -43.94
CA MET A 102 16.12 3.11 -45.33
C MET A 102 17.15 3.75 -46.27
N GLN A 103 17.41 5.05 -46.11
CA GLN A 103 18.38 5.79 -46.92
C GLN A 103 19.83 5.35 -46.65
N THR A 104 20.18 5.17 -45.37
CA THR A 104 21.54 4.83 -44.95
C THR A 104 21.83 3.33 -44.98
N LYS A 105 20.80 2.49 -45.17
CA LYS A 105 20.87 1.02 -45.07
C LYS A 105 21.43 0.54 -43.72
N CYS A 106 21.25 1.35 -42.68
CA CYS A 106 21.66 1.05 -41.32
C CYS A 106 20.62 0.16 -40.63
N ILE A 107 21.07 -0.73 -39.75
CA ILE A 107 20.20 -1.58 -38.93
C ILE A 107 20.18 -1.04 -37.52
N LEU A 108 19.00 -0.63 -37.03
CA LEU A 108 18.81 -0.23 -35.65
C LEU A 108 18.51 -1.46 -34.79
N VAL A 109 19.50 -1.94 -34.03
CA VAL A 109 19.31 -3.08 -33.13
C VAL A 109 18.68 -2.62 -31.82
N HIS A 110 17.45 -3.06 -31.51
CA HIS A 110 16.80 -2.79 -30.23
C HIS A 110 17.46 -3.58 -29.08
N ARG A 111 17.47 -3.01 -27.87
CA ARG A 111 18.13 -3.59 -26.71
C ARG A 111 17.02 -4.44 -26.08
N PRO A 112 17.32 -5.67 -25.65
CA PRO A 112 16.32 -6.45 -24.95
C PRO A 112 15.78 -5.67 -23.74
N TYR A 113 14.50 -5.88 -23.45
CA TYR A 113 13.91 -5.35 -22.24
C TYR A 113 14.61 -5.93 -21.01
N VAL A 114 14.74 -5.11 -19.98
CA VAL A 114 15.22 -5.56 -18.67
C VAL A 114 14.19 -6.50 -18.08
N THR A 115 14.65 -7.65 -17.62
CA THR A 115 13.84 -8.60 -16.86
C THR A 115 14.18 -8.42 -15.38
N PHE A 116 13.18 -8.36 -14.53
CA PHE A 116 13.39 -8.36 -13.09
C PHE A 116 13.77 -9.77 -12.65
N MET A 117 14.99 -9.92 -12.13
CA MET A 117 15.48 -11.17 -11.55
C MET A 117 15.02 -11.25 -10.09
N SER A 118 14.88 -12.47 -9.55
CA SER A 118 14.55 -12.69 -8.13
C SER A 118 13.22 -12.08 -7.67
N LEU A 119 12.18 -12.09 -8.52
CA LEU A 119 10.83 -11.64 -8.13
C LEU A 119 10.27 -12.38 -6.90
N ASP A 120 10.73 -13.62 -6.66
CA ASP A 120 10.33 -14.42 -5.51
C ASP A 120 10.92 -13.88 -4.18
N GLU A 121 12.07 -13.20 -4.23
CA GLU A 121 12.75 -12.60 -3.07
C GLU A 121 12.19 -11.21 -2.71
N LEU A 122 11.36 -10.64 -3.59
CA LEU A 122 10.77 -9.30 -3.47
C LEU A 122 9.58 -9.22 -2.49
N GLY A 123 9.26 -10.31 -1.79
CA GLY A 123 8.08 -10.48 -0.93
C GLY A 123 8.08 -9.68 0.38
N VAL A 124 8.36 -8.37 0.33
CA VAL A 124 8.30 -7.47 1.51
C VAL A 124 6.86 -7.31 2.00
N PHE A 125 5.91 -7.22 1.07
CA PHE A 125 4.48 -7.13 1.35
C PHE A 125 3.73 -8.33 0.77
N PRO A 126 2.64 -8.77 1.43
CA PRO A 126 1.79 -9.84 0.94
C PRO A 126 0.98 -9.40 -0.27
N ASP A 127 0.34 -10.38 -0.90
CA ASP A 127 -0.43 -10.19 -2.11
C ASP A 127 -1.73 -9.42 -1.86
N LEU A 128 -1.95 -8.36 -2.64
CA LEU A 128 -3.12 -7.51 -2.51
C LEU A 128 -4.33 -8.17 -3.19
N ASN A 129 -5.41 -8.33 -2.41
CA ASN A 129 -6.70 -8.80 -2.89
C ASN A 129 -7.66 -7.63 -3.20
N HIS A 130 -8.80 -7.96 -3.82
CA HIS A 130 -9.81 -6.96 -4.19
C HIS A 130 -10.41 -6.19 -2.99
N GLU A 131 -10.47 -6.81 -1.81
CA GLU A 131 -11.00 -6.15 -0.61
C GLU A 131 -10.02 -5.09 -0.10
N THR A 132 -8.74 -5.42 0.01
CA THR A 132 -7.68 -4.48 0.40
C THR A 132 -7.65 -3.26 -0.51
N LEU A 133 -7.76 -3.47 -1.82
CA LEU A 133 -7.80 -2.38 -2.81
C LEU A 133 -9.07 -1.52 -2.69
N SER A 134 -10.23 -2.12 -2.39
CA SER A 134 -11.46 -1.37 -2.13
C SER A 134 -11.35 -0.48 -0.88
N ILE A 135 -10.67 -0.95 0.16
CA ILE A 135 -10.46 -0.17 1.37
C ILE A 135 -9.42 0.93 1.13
N ALA A 136 -8.37 0.64 0.35
CA ALA A 136 -7.38 1.63 -0.07
C ALA A 136 -8.00 2.80 -0.84
N GLU A 137 -9.00 2.56 -1.69
CA GLU A 137 -9.74 3.62 -2.39
C GLU A 137 -10.46 4.59 -1.44
N GLU A 138 -10.99 4.08 -0.32
CA GLU A 138 -11.60 4.94 0.71
C GLU A 138 -10.55 5.67 1.53
N LEU A 139 -9.43 5.02 1.86
CA LEU A 139 -8.29 5.67 2.52
C LEU A 139 -7.75 6.85 1.72
N VAL A 140 -7.54 6.66 0.42
CA VAL A 140 -7.00 7.67 -0.49
C VAL A 140 -7.86 8.95 -0.47
N LYS A 141 -9.18 8.84 -0.37
CA LYS A 141 -10.10 9.99 -0.34
C LYS A 141 -10.00 10.81 0.95
N LEU A 142 -9.60 10.16 2.04
CA LEU A 142 -9.68 10.70 3.40
C LEU A 142 -8.30 11.05 3.97
N SER A 143 -7.22 10.55 3.38
CA SER A 143 -5.86 10.73 3.87
C SER A 143 -5.32 12.15 3.64
N SER A 144 -4.73 12.73 4.68
CA SER A 144 -3.95 13.98 4.61
C SER A 144 -2.61 13.82 3.87
N PHE A 145 -2.16 12.58 3.62
CA PHE A 145 -1.00 12.28 2.75
C PHE A 145 -1.31 12.53 1.26
N VAL A 146 -2.59 12.54 0.87
CA VAL A 146 -3.03 12.72 -0.51
C VAL A 146 -3.45 14.17 -0.75
N LEU A 147 -2.79 14.85 -1.70
CA LEU A 147 -3.28 16.14 -2.18
C LEU A 147 -4.62 15.95 -2.89
N LYS A 148 -5.65 16.71 -2.49
CA LYS A 148 -7.00 16.61 -3.06
C LYS A 148 -7.03 16.79 -4.58
N THR A 149 -6.16 17.65 -5.12
CA THR A 149 -6.03 17.87 -6.56
C THR A 149 -5.49 16.63 -7.29
N MET A 150 -4.69 15.80 -6.62
CA MET A 150 -4.07 14.60 -7.17
C MET A 150 -4.92 13.33 -7.02
N LEU A 151 -6.04 13.41 -6.31
CA LEU A 151 -6.96 12.29 -6.07
C LEU A 151 -7.32 11.48 -7.34
N PRO A 152 -7.56 12.10 -8.52
CA PRO A 152 -7.86 11.35 -9.74
C PRO A 152 -6.75 10.38 -10.17
N PHE A 153 -5.47 10.75 -9.98
CA PHE A 153 -4.36 9.87 -10.35
C PHE A 153 -4.21 8.68 -9.41
N TRP A 154 -4.42 8.88 -8.11
CA TRP A 154 -4.46 7.77 -7.14
C TRP A 154 -5.55 6.74 -7.47
N MET A 155 -6.77 7.22 -7.73
CA MET A 155 -7.90 6.35 -8.08
C MET A 155 -7.66 5.62 -9.40
N ALA A 156 -7.08 6.31 -10.39
CA ALA A 156 -6.71 5.69 -11.66
C ALA A 156 -5.63 4.62 -11.50
N ALA A 157 -4.63 4.83 -10.63
CA ALA A 157 -3.61 3.85 -10.33
C ALA A 157 -4.19 2.57 -9.71
N LEU A 158 -5.05 2.70 -8.69
CA LEU A 158 -5.72 1.55 -8.05
C LEU A 158 -6.65 0.81 -9.02
N THR A 159 -7.35 1.56 -9.88
CA THR A 159 -8.20 0.99 -10.93
C THR A 159 -7.37 0.21 -11.96
N ALA A 160 -6.22 0.76 -12.38
CA ALA A 160 -5.32 0.08 -13.31
C ALA A 160 -4.80 -1.24 -12.74
N PHE A 161 -4.45 -1.28 -11.44
CA PHE A 161 -4.06 -2.52 -10.76
C PHE A 161 -5.18 -3.58 -10.81
N LYS A 162 -6.42 -3.19 -10.49
CA LYS A 162 -7.60 -4.08 -10.54
C LYS A 162 -7.89 -4.62 -11.95
N GLN A 163 -7.47 -3.90 -12.99
CA GLN A 163 -7.63 -4.25 -14.40
C GLN A 163 -6.40 -4.98 -14.97
N SER A 164 -5.46 -5.41 -14.12
CA SER A 164 -4.19 -6.04 -14.53
C SER A 164 -3.31 -5.16 -15.43
N ARG A 165 -3.52 -3.84 -15.42
CA ARG A 165 -2.66 -2.86 -16.09
C ARG A 165 -1.57 -2.39 -15.11
N TYR A 166 -0.63 -3.29 -14.82
CA TYR A 166 0.36 -3.10 -13.76
C TYR A 166 1.35 -1.96 -14.05
N ALA A 167 1.81 -1.82 -15.30
CA ALA A 167 2.67 -0.71 -15.68
C ALA A 167 1.97 0.65 -15.50
N ASP A 168 0.73 0.77 -15.98
CA ASP A 168 -0.07 1.99 -15.84
C ASP A 168 -0.29 2.35 -14.38
N CYS A 169 -0.54 1.35 -13.53
CA CYS A 169 -0.66 1.54 -12.09
C CYS A 169 0.60 2.19 -11.50
N VAL A 170 1.78 1.61 -11.76
CA VAL A 170 3.05 2.09 -11.20
C VAL A 170 3.43 3.46 -11.77
N ILE A 171 3.23 3.68 -13.07
CA ILE A 171 3.46 4.97 -13.74
C ILE A 171 2.62 6.08 -13.12
N LEU A 172 1.35 5.81 -12.82
CA LEU A 172 0.47 6.77 -12.19
C LEU A 172 0.80 6.98 -10.72
N LEU A 173 1.22 5.93 -10.00
CA LEU A 173 1.41 5.93 -8.56
C LEU A 173 2.75 6.52 -8.09
N LEU A 174 3.85 6.26 -8.80
CA LEU A 174 5.18 6.74 -8.41
C LEU A 174 5.25 8.27 -8.22
N PRO A 175 4.73 9.11 -9.14
CA PRO A 175 4.71 10.56 -8.93
C PRO A 175 3.87 10.95 -7.70
N GLN A 176 2.80 10.21 -7.40
CA GLN A 176 1.96 10.51 -6.24
C GLN A 176 2.62 10.19 -4.92
N LEU A 177 3.37 9.08 -4.87
CA LEU A 177 4.21 8.74 -3.72
C LEU A 177 5.24 9.83 -3.46
N GLU A 178 5.89 10.33 -4.50
CA GLU A 178 6.85 11.44 -4.37
C GLU A 178 6.17 12.70 -3.84
N VAL A 179 5.00 13.08 -4.38
CA VAL A 179 4.23 14.24 -3.89
C VAL A 179 3.86 14.10 -2.42
N GLY A 180 3.34 12.93 -2.01
CA GLY A 180 2.97 12.66 -0.61
C GLY A 180 4.18 12.71 0.32
N LEU A 181 5.32 12.17 -0.10
CA LEU A 181 6.57 12.24 0.66
C LEU A 181 7.15 13.67 0.74
N ARG A 182 6.97 14.51 -0.30
CA ARG A 182 7.33 15.94 -0.22
C ARG A 182 6.41 16.69 0.75
N LEU A 183 5.12 16.37 0.76
CA LEU A 183 4.19 16.93 1.74
C LEU A 183 4.62 16.58 3.17
N LEU A 184 4.98 15.32 3.40
CA LEU A 184 5.51 14.88 4.69
C LEU A 184 6.81 15.61 5.02
N PHE A 185 7.76 15.69 4.09
CA PHE A 185 9.03 16.42 4.26
C PHE A 185 8.80 17.87 4.68
N THR A 186 7.93 18.60 3.98
CA THR A 186 7.67 20.01 4.30
C THR A 186 6.98 20.19 5.64
N THR A 187 6.15 19.24 6.04
CA THR A 187 5.45 19.25 7.34
C THR A 187 6.41 18.94 8.48
N THR A 188 7.22 17.88 8.36
CA THR A 188 8.17 17.43 9.39
C THR A 188 9.31 18.43 9.59
N ASN A 189 9.78 19.04 8.51
CA ASN A 189 10.83 20.06 8.54
C ASN A 189 10.28 21.50 8.62
N LYS A 190 8.97 21.69 8.84
CA LYS A 190 8.32 23.01 8.99
C LYS A 190 8.65 24.03 7.87
N CYS A 191 8.71 23.57 6.62
CA CYS A 191 9.09 24.36 5.46
C CYS A 191 8.07 24.24 4.30
N PRO A 192 6.82 24.72 4.46
CA PRO A 192 5.75 24.55 3.45
C PRO A 192 6.10 25.15 2.07
N ASN A 193 6.89 26.22 2.05
CA ASN A 193 7.31 26.89 0.80
C ASN A 193 8.25 26.02 -0.07
N ARG A 194 8.74 24.89 0.44
CA ARG A 194 9.68 24.00 -0.27
C ARG A 194 9.01 22.81 -0.94
N LEU A 195 7.69 22.77 -1.06
CA LEU A 195 7.00 21.62 -1.64
C LEU A 195 7.52 21.25 -3.04
N LEU A 196 7.85 22.25 -3.87
CA LEU A 196 8.38 22.05 -5.22
C LEU A 196 9.89 21.82 -5.27
N THR A 197 10.61 22.13 -4.19
CA THR A 197 12.09 22.11 -4.13
C THR A 197 12.62 21.17 -3.05
N ALA A 198 11.77 20.28 -2.53
CA ALA A 198 12.12 19.35 -1.46
C ALA A 198 13.18 18.35 -1.93
N GLU A 199 14.27 18.25 -1.20
CA GLU A 199 15.33 17.26 -1.37
C GLU A 199 15.10 16.14 -0.34
N MET A 200 14.11 15.27 -0.59
CA MET A 200 13.61 14.30 0.41
C MET A 200 14.68 13.36 0.98
N LEU A 201 15.66 12.96 0.16
CA LEU A 201 16.72 12.01 0.53
C LEU A 201 18.01 12.71 1.01
N ALA A 202 18.03 14.04 1.11
CA ALA A 202 19.20 14.77 1.61
C ALA A 202 19.37 14.57 3.13
N LYS A 203 20.62 14.46 3.59
CA LYS A 203 20.93 14.35 5.03
C LYS A 203 20.66 15.65 5.79
N HIS A 204 20.95 16.78 5.14
CA HIS A 204 20.79 18.12 5.72
C HIS A 204 19.99 19.01 4.77
N LEU A 205 19.27 19.95 5.36
CA LEU A 205 18.59 21.03 4.67
C LEU A 205 19.62 22.11 4.25
N ASP A 206 19.20 23.07 3.43
CA ASP A 206 20.08 24.16 2.95
C ASP A 206 20.59 25.07 4.09
N ASN A 207 19.92 25.07 5.23
CA ASN A 207 20.30 25.77 6.46
C ASN A 207 21.14 24.89 7.42
N GLU A 208 21.70 23.78 6.93
CA GLU A 208 22.49 22.78 7.69
C GLU A 208 21.72 22.01 8.77
N GLU A 209 20.42 22.27 8.94
CA GLU A 209 19.58 21.48 9.86
C GLU A 209 19.42 20.04 9.36
N VAL A 210 19.33 19.10 10.29
CA VAL A 210 19.13 17.68 9.99
C VAL A 210 17.75 17.46 9.41
N ASN A 211 17.66 16.79 8.26
CA ASN A 211 16.39 16.39 7.66
C ASN A 211 15.67 15.39 8.59
N GLN A 212 14.47 15.74 9.03
CA GLN A 212 13.68 14.92 9.96
C GLN A 212 12.86 13.83 9.26
N LEU A 213 12.77 13.86 7.92
CA LEU A 213 11.97 12.89 7.17
C LEU A 213 12.41 11.43 7.41
N PRO A 214 13.71 11.07 7.37
CA PRO A 214 14.14 9.69 7.62
C PRO A 214 13.77 9.19 9.02
N ALA A 215 13.83 10.05 10.05
CA ALA A 215 13.43 9.69 11.41
C ALA A 215 11.92 9.41 11.51
N VAL A 216 11.11 10.16 10.76
CA VAL A 216 9.65 10.01 10.73
C VAL A 216 9.21 8.79 9.90
N LEU A 217 9.90 8.49 8.80
CA LEU A 217 9.65 7.30 7.97
C LEU A 217 10.19 6.01 8.61
N GLN A 218 11.26 6.12 9.40
CA GLN A 218 12.05 5.03 9.97
C GLN A 218 12.79 4.16 8.95
N GLU A 219 13.73 3.38 9.48
CA GLU A 219 14.67 2.56 8.72
C GLU A 219 13.99 1.63 7.70
N PRO A 220 12.95 0.81 8.03
CA PRO A 220 12.37 -0.12 7.06
C PRO A 220 11.74 0.57 5.84
N THR A 221 11.06 1.70 6.07
CA THR A 221 10.45 2.49 5.00
C THR A 221 11.51 3.16 4.13
N MET A 222 12.60 3.62 4.76
CA MET A 222 13.72 4.23 4.06
C MET A 222 14.49 3.19 3.23
N GLU A 223 14.77 2.02 3.78
CA GLU A 223 15.39 0.89 3.06
C GLU A 223 14.59 0.52 1.82
N PHE A 224 13.27 0.34 1.95
CA PHE A 224 12.42 0.09 0.78
C PHE A 224 12.57 1.19 -0.29
N LEU A 225 12.50 2.47 0.09
CA LEU A 225 12.69 3.57 -0.87
C LEU A 225 14.07 3.58 -1.51
N TRP A 226 15.13 3.25 -0.78
CA TRP A 226 16.49 3.16 -1.31
C TRP A 226 16.63 1.97 -2.26
N ASP A 227 16.19 0.78 -1.86
CA ASP A 227 16.38 -0.45 -2.62
C ASP A 227 15.54 -0.47 -3.90
N PHE A 228 14.26 -0.14 -3.79
CA PHE A 228 13.33 -0.23 -4.91
C PHE A 228 13.53 0.85 -5.97
N LEU A 229 13.95 2.05 -5.54
CA LEU A 229 14.00 3.23 -6.41
C LEU A 229 15.43 3.68 -6.76
N ASN A 230 16.43 3.47 -5.89
CA ASN A 230 17.74 4.11 -6.03
C ASN A 230 18.93 3.14 -6.12
N HIS A 231 18.90 2.00 -5.44
CA HIS A 231 20.05 1.10 -5.33
C HIS A 231 20.48 0.58 -6.70
N GLN A 232 21.78 0.62 -7.00
CA GLN A 232 22.30 0.34 -8.34
C GLN A 232 21.99 -1.08 -8.82
N GLU A 233 22.08 -2.05 -7.91
CA GLU A 233 21.73 -3.46 -8.16
C GLU A 233 20.26 -3.77 -7.85
N GLY A 234 19.51 -2.77 -7.36
CA GLY A 234 18.08 -2.91 -7.08
C GLY A 234 17.20 -2.76 -8.32
N PRO A 235 15.87 -2.92 -8.18
CA PRO A 235 14.93 -2.84 -9.30
C PRO A 235 14.97 -1.51 -10.07
N ARG A 236 15.27 -0.39 -9.41
CA ARG A 236 15.30 0.98 -9.98
C ARG A 236 14.10 1.27 -10.88
N ILE A 237 12.92 0.84 -10.45
CA ILE A 237 11.72 0.75 -11.30
C ILE A 237 11.36 2.09 -11.93
N ARG A 238 11.54 3.18 -11.17
CA ARG A 238 11.34 4.53 -11.67
C ARG A 238 12.23 4.85 -12.87
N ASP A 239 13.53 4.62 -12.75
CA ASP A 239 14.49 4.93 -13.81
C ASP A 239 14.22 4.06 -15.04
N ARG A 240 14.05 2.75 -14.83
CA ARG A 240 13.79 1.77 -15.88
C ARG A 240 12.49 2.06 -16.65
N LEU A 241 11.42 2.48 -15.96
CA LEU A 241 10.17 2.93 -16.59
C LEU A 241 10.38 4.23 -17.37
N SER A 242 11.07 5.22 -16.79
CA SER A 242 11.30 6.51 -17.44
C SER A 242 12.16 6.40 -18.69
N HIS A 243 13.09 5.44 -18.73
CA HIS A 243 13.90 5.11 -19.90
C HIS A 243 13.18 4.17 -20.87
N GLY A 244 12.04 3.61 -20.46
CA GLY A 244 11.26 2.61 -21.19
C GLY A 244 12.06 1.35 -21.51
N GLU A 245 12.86 0.91 -20.54
CA GLU A 245 13.65 -0.32 -20.57
C GLU A 245 12.82 -1.56 -20.20
N ILE A 246 11.57 -1.36 -19.80
CA ILE A 246 10.63 -2.42 -19.40
C ILE A 246 9.53 -2.53 -20.46
N ASN A 247 9.13 -3.77 -20.73
CA ASN A 247 7.93 -4.03 -21.51
C ASN A 247 6.69 -3.69 -20.67
N LEU A 248 5.92 -2.68 -21.08
CA LEU A 248 4.72 -2.24 -20.36
C LEU A 248 3.61 -3.30 -20.38
N GLU A 249 3.51 -4.11 -21.44
CA GLU A 249 2.50 -5.17 -21.57
C GLU A 249 2.82 -6.38 -20.70
N ALA A 250 4.11 -6.64 -20.45
CA ALA A 250 4.60 -7.77 -19.65
C ALA A 250 5.16 -7.30 -18.29
N PHE A 251 4.66 -6.19 -17.75
CA PHE A 251 5.14 -5.65 -16.48
C PHE A 251 4.73 -6.58 -15.32
N PRO A 252 5.67 -7.00 -14.45
CA PRO A 252 5.36 -7.99 -13.40
C PRO A 252 4.32 -7.50 -12.40
N ARG A 253 3.36 -8.37 -12.07
CA ARG A 253 2.35 -8.09 -11.05
C ARG A 253 3.00 -7.88 -9.69
N GLU A 254 4.03 -8.66 -9.38
CA GLU A 254 4.76 -8.71 -8.11
C GLU A 254 5.34 -7.34 -7.79
N VAL A 255 5.99 -6.72 -8.78
CA VAL A 255 6.57 -5.37 -8.64
C VAL A 255 5.48 -4.32 -8.38
N ALA A 256 4.37 -4.38 -9.12
CA ALA A 256 3.26 -3.46 -8.89
C ALA A 256 2.62 -3.69 -7.51
N ASN A 257 2.52 -4.95 -7.07
CA ASN A 257 1.98 -5.32 -5.76
C ASN A 257 2.78 -4.67 -4.64
N GLN A 258 4.11 -4.78 -4.68
CA GLN A 258 4.99 -4.18 -3.68
C GLN A 258 4.85 -2.65 -3.63
N ILE A 259 4.81 -1.97 -4.79
CA ILE A 259 4.64 -0.51 -4.84
C ILE A 259 3.27 -0.07 -4.30
N VAL A 260 2.19 -0.76 -4.67
CA VAL A 260 0.84 -0.44 -4.19
C VAL A 260 0.72 -0.72 -2.69
N ALA A 261 1.25 -1.84 -2.21
CA ALA A 261 1.24 -2.19 -0.80
C ALA A 261 2.04 -1.18 0.02
N PHE A 262 3.24 -0.80 -0.45
CA PHE A 262 4.02 0.26 0.16
C PHE A 262 3.26 1.60 0.24
N ALA A 263 2.56 1.98 -0.84
CA ALA A 263 1.74 3.18 -0.85
C ALA A 263 0.59 3.11 0.15
N ILE A 264 -0.08 1.97 0.25
CA ILE A 264 -1.14 1.71 1.23
C ILE A 264 -0.59 1.79 2.66
N THR A 265 0.61 1.25 2.92
CA THR A 265 1.29 1.33 4.22
C THR A 265 1.55 2.79 4.61
N LEU A 266 2.07 3.61 3.69
CA LEU A 266 2.27 5.04 3.94
C LEU A 266 0.95 5.78 4.19
N LEU A 267 -0.10 5.49 3.42
CA LEU A 267 -1.44 6.03 3.64
C LEU A 267 -1.94 5.67 5.04
N CYS A 268 -1.78 4.41 5.47
CA CYS A 268 -2.17 3.99 6.80
C CYS A 268 -1.39 4.74 7.88
N ARG A 269 -0.07 4.80 7.75
CA ARG A 269 0.79 5.45 8.74
C ARG A 269 0.46 6.93 8.90
N PHE A 270 0.38 7.66 7.79
CA PHE A 270 0.29 9.13 7.78
C PHE A 270 -1.12 9.71 7.59
N SER A 271 -2.18 8.90 7.68
CA SER A 271 -3.56 9.44 7.77
C SER A 271 -3.93 9.93 9.17
N ASP A 272 -5.00 10.70 9.29
CA ASP A 272 -5.48 11.25 10.57
C ASP A 272 -5.97 10.16 11.55
N GLU A 273 -6.06 10.48 12.84
CA GLU A 273 -6.49 9.52 13.89
C GLU A 273 -7.91 8.97 13.66
N ASP A 274 -8.79 9.75 13.03
CA ASP A 274 -10.16 9.36 12.71
C ASP A 274 -10.22 8.18 11.71
N MET A 275 -9.12 7.91 11.02
CA MET A 275 -8.96 6.80 10.06
C MET A 275 -8.43 5.51 10.70
N PHE A 276 -8.24 5.49 12.03
CA PHE A 276 -7.66 4.36 12.77
C PHE A 276 -8.27 3.00 12.41
N ALA A 277 -9.58 2.99 12.22
CA ALA A 277 -10.33 1.79 11.91
C ALA A 277 -9.89 1.13 10.58
N PHE A 278 -9.68 1.94 9.55
CA PHE A 278 -9.18 1.51 8.26
C PHE A 278 -7.70 1.11 8.32
N LYS A 279 -6.89 1.84 9.10
CA LYS A 279 -5.47 1.53 9.33
C LYS A 279 -5.29 0.14 9.93
N VAL A 280 -6.07 -0.20 10.96
CA VAL A 280 -5.99 -1.51 11.61
C VAL A 280 -6.41 -2.62 10.65
N VAL A 281 -7.54 -2.45 9.96
CA VAL A 281 -8.01 -3.47 9.02
C VAL A 281 -7.02 -3.70 7.88
N ILE A 282 -6.47 -2.64 7.30
CA ILE A 282 -5.47 -2.79 6.24
C ILE A 282 -4.16 -3.33 6.77
N ASN A 283 -3.65 -2.89 7.92
CA ASN A 283 -2.45 -3.47 8.50
C ASN A 283 -2.63 -4.96 8.78
N ILE A 284 -3.82 -5.41 9.19
CA ILE A 284 -4.13 -6.84 9.35
C ILE A 284 -4.15 -7.58 8.00
N MET A 285 -4.62 -6.92 6.93
CA MET A 285 -4.70 -7.50 5.59
C MET A 285 -3.37 -7.43 4.81
N VAL A 286 -2.49 -6.48 5.15
CA VAL A 286 -1.20 -6.21 4.50
C VAL A 286 -0.02 -6.69 5.35
N SER A 287 -0.24 -7.04 6.62
CA SER A 287 0.76 -7.69 7.47
C SER A 287 0.31 -9.12 7.69
N GLU A 288 0.66 -10.01 6.76
CA GLU A 288 0.74 -11.44 7.07
C GLU A 288 1.77 -11.70 8.18
N ASP A 289 2.66 -10.74 8.45
CA ASP A 289 3.62 -10.74 9.57
C ASP A 289 3.01 -10.67 10.97
N PHE A 290 1.86 -10.00 11.16
CA PHE A 290 1.20 -10.02 12.48
C PHE A 290 0.72 -11.43 12.82
N PHE A 291 0.27 -12.17 11.82
CA PHE A 291 -0.15 -13.55 11.96
C PHE A 291 1.07 -14.46 12.05
N SER A 292 2.00 -14.44 11.09
CA SER A 292 3.16 -15.33 11.09
C SER A 292 4.04 -15.18 12.33
N VAL A 293 4.39 -13.97 12.77
CA VAL A 293 5.28 -13.77 13.93
C VAL A 293 4.64 -14.24 15.23
N VAL A 294 3.34 -14.03 15.37
CA VAL A 294 2.62 -14.45 16.57
C VAL A 294 2.35 -15.96 16.52
N LEU A 295 2.04 -16.51 15.35
CA LEU A 295 1.70 -17.92 15.14
C LEU A 295 2.94 -18.83 15.13
N ASP A 296 4.07 -18.44 14.51
CA ASP A 296 5.35 -19.17 14.53
C ASP A 296 5.85 -19.44 15.96
N GLN A 297 5.55 -18.54 16.91
CA GLN A 297 5.95 -18.69 18.31
C GLN A 297 5.11 -19.71 19.09
N TYR A 298 3.94 -20.09 18.57
CA TYR A 298 3.07 -21.13 19.15
C TYR A 298 2.99 -22.40 18.30
N MET A 299 3.66 -22.46 17.14
CA MET A 299 3.77 -23.65 16.29
C MET A 299 4.60 -24.75 16.99
N PRO A 300 4.09 -26.00 17.09
CA PRO A 300 4.94 -27.16 17.35
C PRO A 300 5.95 -27.34 16.21
N GLN A 301 7.21 -27.69 16.53
CA GLN A 301 8.30 -27.88 15.54
C GLN A 301 7.99 -28.89 14.41
N ASN A 302 6.92 -29.68 14.56
CA ASN A 302 6.51 -30.71 13.61
C ASN A 302 5.74 -30.17 12.39
N PHE A 303 5.45 -28.86 12.31
CA PHE A 303 4.70 -28.25 11.19
C PHE A 303 5.59 -27.56 10.14
N TYR A 304 6.90 -27.43 10.37
CA TYR A 304 7.82 -26.93 9.34
C TYR A 304 8.15 -28.04 8.33
N SER A 305 7.35 -28.18 7.26
CA SER A 305 7.91 -28.65 6.00
C SER A 305 8.63 -27.48 5.35
N SER A 306 9.88 -27.70 4.96
CA SER A 306 10.90 -26.69 4.66
C SER A 306 10.69 -25.86 3.38
N ASP A 307 9.46 -25.52 2.99
CA ASP A 307 9.26 -24.71 1.76
C ASP A 307 7.96 -23.89 1.67
N ASP A 308 7.03 -23.97 2.62
CA ASP A 308 5.74 -23.27 2.48
C ASP A 308 5.75 -21.90 3.16
N ARG A 309 5.65 -20.84 2.34
CA ARG A 309 5.28 -19.48 2.78
C ARG A 309 3.96 -19.56 3.56
N ILE A 310 3.85 -18.81 4.66
CA ILE A 310 2.68 -18.83 5.54
C ILE A 310 1.46 -18.24 4.79
N ASP A 311 0.72 -19.10 4.09
CA ASP A 311 -0.50 -18.75 3.36
C ASP A 311 -1.71 -18.60 4.33
N SER A 312 -2.75 -17.92 3.86
CA SER A 312 -4.08 -17.81 4.46
C SER A 312 -4.62 -19.14 5.02
N VAL A 313 -4.29 -20.26 4.38
CA VAL A 313 -4.65 -21.63 4.78
C VAL A 313 -3.95 -22.07 6.07
N LEU A 314 -2.68 -21.70 6.27
CA LEU A 314 -1.93 -22.02 7.49
C LEU A 314 -2.45 -21.22 8.69
N THR A 315 -2.81 -19.96 8.47
CA THR A 315 -3.44 -19.10 9.48
C THR A 315 -4.79 -19.65 9.94
N GLU A 316 -5.63 -20.15 9.01
CA GLU A 316 -6.91 -20.76 9.33
C GLU A 316 -6.75 -22.07 10.12
N ARG A 317 -5.81 -22.94 9.71
CA ARG A 317 -5.51 -24.20 10.42
C ARG A 317 -5.03 -23.96 11.85
N LEU A 318 -4.13 -23.01 12.06
CA LEU A 318 -3.63 -22.74 13.40
C LEU A 318 -4.69 -22.08 14.28
N LEU A 319 -5.56 -21.23 13.73
CA LEU A 319 -6.69 -20.71 14.49
C LEU A 319 -7.62 -21.83 14.95
N ILE A 320 -7.86 -22.85 14.11
CA ILE A 320 -8.64 -24.03 14.49
C ILE A 320 -7.94 -24.77 15.64
N GLU A 321 -6.65 -25.07 15.51
CA GLU A 321 -5.88 -25.79 16.52
C GLU A 321 -5.80 -25.03 17.86
N LEU A 322 -5.57 -23.72 17.81
CA LEU A 322 -5.59 -22.84 18.99
C LEU A 322 -6.98 -22.82 19.65
N CYS A 323 -8.05 -22.78 18.86
CA CYS A 323 -9.43 -22.82 19.38
C CYS A 323 -9.78 -24.19 20.00
N ASP A 324 -9.19 -25.27 19.49
CA ASP A 324 -9.37 -26.64 19.98
C ASP A 324 -8.53 -26.95 21.23
N THR A 325 -7.64 -26.05 21.65
CA THR A 325 -6.81 -26.21 22.85
C THR A 325 -7.68 -26.40 24.10
N HIS A 326 -7.59 -27.57 24.72
CA HIS A 326 -8.41 -27.88 25.89
C HIS A 326 -7.92 -27.15 27.15
N ILE A 327 -8.71 -26.19 27.63
CA ILE A 327 -8.45 -25.52 28.92
C ILE A 327 -8.98 -26.37 30.06
N CYS A 328 -8.10 -26.79 30.97
CA CYS A 328 -8.52 -27.48 32.18
C CYS A 328 -9.30 -26.51 33.10
N THR A 329 -10.63 -26.60 33.08
CA THR A 329 -11.51 -25.77 33.93
C THR A 329 -11.68 -26.35 35.34
N LEU A 330 -11.30 -27.61 35.57
CA LEU A 330 -11.43 -28.27 36.86
C LEU A 330 -10.36 -27.69 37.82
N TYR A 331 -10.78 -27.19 38.98
CA TYR A 331 -9.92 -26.51 39.98
C TYR A 331 -9.18 -25.25 39.48
N SER A 332 -9.59 -24.68 38.33
CA SER A 332 -8.99 -23.45 37.81
C SER A 332 -9.31 -22.23 38.69
N PRO A 333 -8.38 -21.27 38.85
CA PRO A 333 -8.62 -20.04 39.59
C PRO A 333 -9.85 -19.27 39.08
N ARG A 334 -10.60 -18.64 39.99
CA ARG A 334 -11.81 -17.86 39.63
C ARG A 334 -11.58 -16.84 38.51
N PRO A 335 -10.44 -16.10 38.47
CA PRO A 335 -10.15 -15.20 37.35
C PRO A 335 -10.08 -15.87 35.97
N VAL A 336 -9.50 -17.08 35.91
CA VAL A 336 -9.40 -17.88 34.69
C VAL A 336 -10.81 -18.26 34.21
N LEU A 337 -11.65 -18.76 35.11
CA LEU A 337 -13.02 -19.15 34.79
C LEU A 337 -13.87 -17.99 34.29
N GLU A 338 -13.79 -16.83 34.95
CA GLU A 338 -14.55 -15.64 34.54
C GLU A 338 -14.14 -15.18 33.14
N THR A 339 -12.84 -15.12 32.85
CA THR A 339 -12.33 -14.71 31.53
C THR A 339 -12.71 -15.71 30.43
N VAL A 340 -12.59 -17.02 30.67
CA VAL A 340 -12.98 -18.06 29.69
C VAL A 340 -14.47 -17.99 29.35
N VAL A 341 -15.34 -17.73 30.33
CA VAL A 341 -16.78 -17.55 30.09
C VAL A 341 -17.04 -16.36 29.17
N VAL A 342 -16.33 -15.25 29.37
CA VAL A 342 -16.48 -14.06 28.52
C VAL A 342 -16.00 -14.37 27.09
N PHE A 343 -14.86 -15.05 26.92
CA PHE A 343 -14.36 -15.45 25.60
C PHE A 343 -15.32 -16.36 24.84
N ARG A 344 -15.89 -17.38 25.49
CA ARG A 344 -16.89 -18.26 24.88
C ARG A 344 -18.10 -17.49 24.39
N LYS A 345 -18.58 -16.52 25.18
CA LYS A 345 -19.69 -15.66 24.77
C LYS A 345 -19.32 -14.80 23.56
N ILE A 346 -18.16 -14.15 23.56
CA ILE A 346 -17.71 -13.33 22.41
C ILE A 346 -17.63 -14.19 21.16
N SER A 347 -16.98 -15.36 21.22
CA SER A 347 -16.84 -16.28 20.09
C SER A 347 -18.21 -16.73 19.56
N THR A 348 -19.14 -17.09 20.46
CA THR A 348 -20.52 -17.45 20.09
C THR A 348 -21.23 -16.30 19.35
N GLN A 349 -21.08 -15.07 19.83
CA GLN A 349 -21.68 -13.90 19.17
C GLN A 349 -21.02 -13.65 17.80
N CYS A 350 -19.69 -13.72 17.68
CA CYS A 350 -18.98 -13.59 16.39
C CYS A 350 -19.45 -14.63 15.37
N HIS A 351 -19.64 -15.89 15.80
CA HIS A 351 -20.19 -16.95 14.96
C HIS A 351 -21.61 -16.62 14.49
N GLN A 352 -22.49 -16.22 15.42
CA GLN A 352 -23.86 -15.83 15.09
C GLN A 352 -23.95 -14.64 14.13
N VAL A 353 -23.08 -13.64 14.27
CA VAL A 353 -22.99 -12.54 13.30
C VAL A 353 -22.64 -13.09 11.93
N SER A 354 -21.59 -13.91 11.85
CA SER A 354 -21.09 -14.46 10.60
C SER A 354 -22.16 -15.30 9.88
N GLU A 355 -22.79 -16.24 10.57
CA GLU A 355 -23.87 -17.07 10.01
C GLU A 355 -25.05 -16.24 9.50
N LYS A 356 -25.54 -15.29 10.30
CA LYS A 356 -26.68 -14.45 9.91
C LYS A 356 -26.36 -13.58 8.70
N VAL A 357 -25.17 -13.00 8.67
CA VAL A 357 -24.72 -12.14 7.58
C VAL A 357 -24.55 -12.94 6.30
N ILE A 358 -23.94 -14.12 6.35
CA ILE A 358 -23.80 -15.03 5.20
C ILE A 358 -25.19 -15.41 4.67
N ALA A 359 -26.08 -15.91 5.52
CA ALA A 359 -27.42 -16.33 5.12
C ALA A 359 -28.25 -15.17 4.51
N ASN A 360 -28.19 -13.98 5.11
CA ASN A 360 -28.87 -12.79 4.56
C ASN A 360 -28.27 -12.37 3.22
N THR A 361 -26.94 -12.41 3.08
CA THR A 361 -26.25 -12.08 1.83
C THR A 361 -26.67 -13.00 0.70
N GLU A 362 -26.67 -14.32 0.94
CA GLU A 362 -27.11 -15.32 -0.04
C GLU A 362 -28.58 -15.15 -0.43
N LEU A 363 -29.46 -14.90 0.53
CA LEU A 363 -30.88 -14.67 0.27
C LEU A 363 -31.08 -13.44 -0.62
N ARG A 364 -30.40 -12.34 -0.30
CA ARG A 364 -30.49 -11.08 -1.08
C ARG A 364 -29.89 -11.23 -2.46
N TYR A 365 -28.79 -11.97 -2.60
CA TYR A 365 -28.20 -12.31 -3.89
C TYR A 365 -29.19 -13.08 -4.78
N LYS A 366 -29.83 -14.13 -4.24
CA LYS A 366 -30.87 -14.90 -4.95
C LYS A 366 -32.04 -14.00 -5.39
N GLN A 367 -32.53 -13.12 -4.51
CA GLN A 367 -33.59 -12.16 -4.83
C GLN A 367 -33.16 -11.13 -5.89
N TRP A 368 -31.89 -10.72 -5.89
CA TRP A 368 -31.33 -9.83 -6.90
C TRP A 368 -31.31 -10.50 -8.27
N MET A 369 -30.76 -11.73 -8.35
CA MET A 369 -30.69 -12.51 -9.59
C MET A 369 -32.07 -12.79 -10.17
N ASN A 370 -33.05 -13.09 -9.32
CA ASN A 370 -34.44 -13.33 -9.72
C ASN A 370 -35.23 -12.03 -10.00
N LYS A 371 -34.59 -10.85 -9.95
CA LYS A 371 -35.21 -9.52 -10.14
C LYS A 371 -36.38 -9.22 -9.18
N THR A 372 -36.46 -9.91 -8.05
CA THR A 372 -37.52 -9.73 -7.03
C THR A 372 -37.14 -8.74 -5.93
N LEU A 373 -35.89 -8.28 -5.90
CA LEU A 373 -35.41 -7.31 -4.91
C LEU A 373 -35.98 -5.90 -5.20
N ARG A 374 -36.73 -5.34 -4.25
CA ARG A 374 -37.31 -3.98 -4.35
C ARG A 374 -36.23 -2.90 -4.26
N SER A 375 -36.47 -1.73 -4.85
CA SER A 375 -35.48 -0.62 -4.91
C SER A 375 -34.86 -0.26 -3.55
N ARG A 376 -35.67 -0.13 -2.48
CA ARG A 376 -35.16 0.12 -1.12
C ARG A 376 -34.29 -1.01 -0.59
N GLN A 377 -34.64 -2.25 -0.89
CA GLN A 377 -33.87 -3.43 -0.49
C GLN A 377 -32.54 -3.52 -1.25
N ARG A 378 -32.47 -3.05 -2.51
CA ARG A 378 -31.22 -2.92 -3.28
C ARG A 378 -30.23 -1.97 -2.62
N HIS A 379 -30.70 -0.79 -2.20
CA HIS A 379 -29.85 0.17 -1.49
C HIS A 379 -29.31 -0.40 -0.17
N ASN A 380 -30.17 -1.08 0.61
CA ASN A 380 -29.73 -1.73 1.84
C ASN A 380 -28.75 -2.86 1.58
N TYR A 381 -28.95 -3.63 0.50
CA TYR A 381 -28.05 -4.72 0.11
C TYR A 381 -26.66 -4.20 -0.27
N LEU A 382 -26.58 -3.09 -1.02
CA LEU A 382 -25.31 -2.45 -1.35
C LEU A 382 -24.58 -1.92 -0.09
N ARG A 383 -25.31 -1.30 0.84
CA ARG A 383 -24.72 -0.87 2.13
C ARG A 383 -24.16 -2.06 2.92
N MET A 384 -24.93 -3.14 3.02
CA MET A 384 -24.50 -4.38 3.66
C MET A 384 -23.20 -4.90 3.02
N LEU A 385 -23.14 -5.05 1.70
CA LEU A 385 -21.95 -5.54 1.00
C LEU A 385 -20.72 -4.66 1.29
N ASN A 386 -20.89 -3.35 1.34
CA ASN A 386 -19.79 -2.43 1.69
C ASN A 386 -19.35 -2.60 3.16
N SER A 387 -20.30 -2.74 4.08
CA SER A 387 -20.00 -2.94 5.51
C SER A 387 -19.35 -4.30 5.80
N ILE A 388 -19.72 -5.37 5.07
CA ILE A 388 -19.14 -6.72 5.26
C ILE A 388 -17.63 -6.72 5.00
N LYS A 389 -17.17 -6.00 3.96
CA LYS A 389 -15.73 -5.87 3.64
C LYS A 389 -14.90 -5.34 4.81
N PHE A 390 -15.52 -4.53 5.66
CA PHE A 390 -14.89 -3.98 6.85
C PHE A 390 -15.11 -4.84 8.09
N LEU A 391 -16.31 -5.41 8.25
CA LEU A 391 -16.68 -6.21 9.42
C LEU A 391 -15.92 -7.54 9.49
N SER A 392 -15.70 -8.20 8.34
CA SER A 392 -15.02 -9.50 8.26
C SER A 392 -13.61 -9.46 8.85
N PRO A 393 -12.71 -8.54 8.45
CA PRO A 393 -11.39 -8.40 9.08
C PRO A 393 -11.43 -8.10 10.58
N VAL A 394 -12.40 -7.30 11.05
CA VAL A 394 -12.52 -6.98 12.48
C VAL A 394 -12.97 -8.19 13.29
N LEU A 395 -13.89 -9.00 12.78
CA LEU A 395 -14.28 -10.25 13.43
C LEU A 395 -13.09 -11.22 13.50
N ARG A 396 -12.28 -11.32 12.42
CA ARG A 396 -11.03 -12.09 12.43
C ARG A 396 -10.06 -11.58 13.50
N LEU A 397 -9.84 -10.26 13.58
CA LEU A 397 -9.01 -9.66 14.63
C LEU A 397 -9.48 -10.06 16.03
N ILE A 398 -10.77 -9.98 16.30
CA ILE A 398 -11.33 -10.32 17.62
C ILE A 398 -11.08 -11.80 17.94
N LEU A 399 -11.30 -12.71 16.98
CA LEU A 399 -11.03 -14.14 17.16
C LEU A 399 -9.56 -14.40 17.49
N VAL A 400 -8.67 -13.70 16.81
CA VAL A 400 -7.22 -13.85 16.99
C VAL A 400 -6.80 -13.32 18.35
N LEU A 401 -7.26 -12.13 18.74
CA LEU A 401 -7.04 -11.59 20.07
C LEU A 401 -7.55 -12.56 21.15
N ILE A 402 -8.72 -13.17 20.96
CA ILE A 402 -9.24 -14.18 21.89
C ILE A 402 -8.29 -15.38 21.94
N ALA A 403 -7.88 -15.95 20.80
CA ALA A 403 -6.99 -17.10 20.75
C ALA A 403 -5.67 -16.83 21.48
N LEU A 404 -5.04 -15.67 21.26
CA LEU A 404 -3.79 -15.30 21.92
C LEU A 404 -3.93 -15.13 23.42
N GLU A 405 -5.03 -14.50 23.85
CA GLU A 405 -5.32 -14.33 25.27
C GLU A 405 -5.71 -15.65 25.94
N LEU A 406 -6.34 -16.56 25.20
CA LEU A 406 -6.69 -17.91 25.65
C LEU A 406 -5.45 -18.76 25.92
N VAL A 407 -4.45 -18.71 25.04
CA VAL A 407 -3.16 -19.39 25.27
C VAL A 407 -2.46 -18.86 26.53
N ASN A 408 -2.59 -17.56 26.78
CA ASN A 408 -1.99 -16.90 27.94
C ASN A 408 -2.91 -16.81 29.16
N ILE A 409 -4.03 -17.56 29.18
CA ILE A 409 -5.10 -17.40 30.16
C ILE A 409 -4.62 -17.52 31.61
N HIS A 410 -3.64 -18.40 31.87
CA HIS A 410 -3.10 -18.63 33.21
C HIS A 410 -2.36 -17.42 33.78
N LEU A 411 -1.90 -16.49 32.92
CA LEU A 411 -1.26 -15.23 33.36
C LEU A 411 -2.26 -14.25 33.98
N VAL A 412 -3.57 -14.46 33.80
CA VAL A 412 -4.60 -13.58 34.37
C VAL A 412 -4.52 -13.53 35.90
N SER A 413 -4.10 -14.64 36.54
CA SER A 413 -3.91 -14.72 37.99
C SER A 413 -2.70 -13.92 38.48
N LYS A 414 -1.79 -13.51 37.59
CA LYS A 414 -0.63 -12.67 37.93
C LYS A 414 -0.96 -11.18 37.90
N LYS A 415 -2.12 -10.77 37.34
CA LYS A 415 -2.54 -9.37 37.32
C LYS A 415 -2.89 -8.89 38.72
N ASN A 416 -2.52 -7.64 39.03
CA ASN A 416 -3.02 -7.00 40.24
C ASN A 416 -4.54 -6.74 40.12
N PRO A 417 -5.27 -6.57 41.25
CA PRO A 417 -6.71 -6.36 41.22
C PRO A 417 -7.22 -5.23 40.30
N PRO A 418 -6.60 -4.03 40.25
CA PRO A 418 -7.09 -2.96 39.38
C PRO A 418 -6.85 -3.26 37.88
N GLU A 419 -5.73 -3.87 37.52
CA GLU A 419 -5.45 -4.27 36.13
C GLU A 419 -6.42 -5.37 35.68
N TYR A 420 -6.70 -6.35 36.54
CA TYR A 420 -7.67 -7.41 36.26
C TYR A 420 -9.08 -6.82 36.01
N GLN A 421 -9.51 -5.87 36.82
CA GLN A 421 -10.80 -5.19 36.63
C GLN A 421 -10.86 -4.39 35.32
N GLN A 422 -9.79 -3.68 34.98
CA GLN A 422 -9.72 -2.94 33.70
C GLN A 422 -9.75 -3.88 32.50
N TYR A 423 -9.00 -4.99 32.57
CA TYR A 423 -8.97 -6.03 31.55
C TYR A 423 -10.35 -6.67 31.36
N LEU A 424 -11.01 -7.11 32.44
CA LEU A 424 -12.38 -7.64 32.36
C LEU A 424 -13.38 -6.63 31.80
N LYS A 425 -13.29 -5.35 32.19
CA LYS A 425 -14.17 -4.30 31.68
C LYS A 425 -14.00 -4.12 30.18
N PHE A 426 -12.77 -4.23 29.69
CA PHE A 426 -12.48 -4.24 28.26
C PHE A 426 -13.12 -5.45 27.57
N LEU A 427 -12.91 -6.68 28.07
CA LEU A 427 -13.50 -7.88 27.48
C LEU A 427 -15.03 -7.82 27.45
N LYS A 428 -15.67 -7.36 28.52
CA LYS A 428 -17.12 -7.14 28.58
C LYS A 428 -17.58 -6.09 27.56
N SER A 429 -16.73 -5.11 27.24
CA SER A 429 -17.04 -4.13 26.18
C SER A 429 -16.96 -4.73 24.77
N ILE A 430 -16.04 -5.68 24.53
CA ILE A 430 -15.99 -6.45 23.27
C ILE A 430 -17.20 -7.36 23.17
N LEU A 431 -17.60 -8.02 24.26
CA LEU A 431 -18.83 -8.81 24.30
C LEU A 431 -20.06 -7.97 23.93
N GLN A 432 -20.25 -6.83 24.60
CA GLN A 432 -21.36 -5.93 24.31
C GLN A 432 -21.36 -5.47 22.84
N TYR A 433 -20.18 -5.22 22.28
CA TYR A 433 -20.03 -4.90 20.85
C TYR A 433 -20.55 -6.05 19.98
N THR A 434 -20.11 -7.28 20.22
CA THR A 434 -20.54 -8.44 19.42
C THR A 434 -22.04 -8.75 19.56
N GLU A 435 -22.63 -8.56 20.76
CA GLU A 435 -24.08 -8.69 20.97
C GLU A 435 -24.87 -7.62 20.19
N ASN A 436 -24.36 -6.38 20.15
CA ASN A 436 -24.94 -5.31 19.35
C ASN A 436 -24.85 -5.62 17.85
N LEU A 437 -23.75 -6.19 17.37
CA LEU A 437 -23.63 -6.62 15.98
C LEU A 437 -24.70 -7.64 15.60
N VAL A 438 -24.95 -8.65 16.44
CA VAL A 438 -26.00 -9.67 16.18
C VAL A 438 -27.37 -9.01 16.01
N THR A 439 -27.64 -7.96 16.78
CA THR A 439 -28.90 -7.21 16.70
C THR A 439 -28.93 -6.29 15.48
N TYR A 440 -27.85 -5.57 15.19
CA TYR A 440 -27.84 -4.52 14.16
C TYR A 440 -27.76 -5.08 12.75
N THR A 441 -27.05 -6.20 12.58
CA THR A 441 -26.94 -6.92 11.30
C THR A 441 -28.14 -7.80 10.99
N SER A 442 -29.14 -7.84 11.89
CA SER A 442 -30.35 -8.64 11.67
C SER A 442 -31.17 -8.11 10.47
N PRO A 443 -31.87 -8.98 9.73
CA PRO A 443 -32.72 -8.58 8.60
C PRO A 443 -33.84 -7.61 8.99
N GLU A 444 -34.23 -7.56 10.26
CA GLU A 444 -35.27 -6.68 10.79
C GLU A 444 -34.72 -5.28 11.09
N LYS A 445 -33.51 -5.18 11.65
CA LYS A 445 -32.90 -3.90 12.02
C LYS A 445 -32.15 -3.23 10.87
N ASN A 446 -31.31 -3.98 10.13
CA ASN A 446 -30.47 -3.48 9.03
C ASN A 446 -29.71 -2.17 9.33
N LYS A 447 -29.10 -2.08 10.51
CA LYS A 447 -28.40 -0.87 10.99
C LYS A 447 -26.91 -0.89 10.61
N TRP A 448 -26.64 -0.87 9.31
CA TRP A 448 -25.28 -1.00 8.77
C TRP A 448 -24.41 0.22 9.03
N ASP A 449 -24.98 1.43 8.94
CA ASP A 449 -24.25 2.67 9.19
C ASP A 449 -23.86 2.78 10.69
N GLU A 450 -24.78 2.47 11.61
CA GLU A 450 -24.47 2.42 13.04
C GLU A 450 -23.52 1.28 13.41
N THR A 451 -23.55 0.17 12.67
CA THR A 451 -22.59 -0.94 12.83
C THR A 451 -21.17 -0.49 12.55
N MET A 452 -20.96 0.32 11.51
CA MET A 452 -19.65 0.87 11.16
C MET A 452 -19.14 1.82 12.25
N GLU A 453 -19.98 2.74 12.73
CA GLU A 453 -19.61 3.67 13.80
C GLU A 453 -19.23 2.93 15.09
N LEU A 454 -20.03 1.91 15.45
CA LEU A 454 -19.76 1.09 16.63
C LEU A 454 -18.45 0.31 16.47
N THR A 455 -18.18 -0.23 15.29
CA THR A 455 -16.95 -0.97 14.98
C THR A 455 -15.72 -0.07 15.12
N ASN A 456 -15.77 1.16 14.61
CA ASN A 456 -14.68 2.13 14.77
C ASN A 456 -14.39 2.43 16.25
N LYS A 457 -15.43 2.65 17.05
CA LYS A 457 -15.30 2.86 18.50
C LYS A 457 -14.65 1.66 19.21
N THR A 458 -14.99 0.44 18.80
CA THR A 458 -14.39 -0.78 19.34
C THR A 458 -12.92 -0.90 18.99
N LEU A 459 -12.52 -0.64 17.75
CA LEU A 459 -11.12 -0.67 17.34
C LEU A 459 -10.26 0.32 18.15
N ILE A 460 -10.75 1.55 18.34
CA ILE A 460 -10.06 2.56 19.18
C ILE A 460 -9.87 2.04 20.62
N ARG A 461 -10.83 1.29 21.17
CA ARG A 461 -10.70 0.68 22.51
C ARG A 461 -9.67 -0.43 22.55
N ILE A 462 -9.62 -1.28 21.52
CA ILE A 462 -8.61 -2.35 21.39
C ILE A 462 -7.21 -1.71 21.44
N ARG A 463 -6.98 -0.66 20.64
CA ARG A 463 -5.70 0.09 20.65
C ARG A 463 -5.31 0.57 22.04
N LYS A 464 -6.22 1.29 22.71
CA LYS A 464 -5.97 1.88 24.03
C LYS A 464 -5.58 0.84 25.07
N ILE A 465 -6.10 -0.38 24.98
CA ILE A 465 -5.74 -1.47 25.88
C ILE A 465 -4.37 -2.06 25.53
N CYS A 466 -4.06 -2.25 24.25
CA CYS A 466 -2.74 -2.68 23.79
C CYS A 466 -1.65 -1.68 24.20
N ASP A 467 -1.89 -0.37 24.03
CA ASP A 467 -0.93 0.69 24.39
C ASP A 467 -0.65 0.72 25.89
N ARG A 468 -1.65 0.41 26.71
CA ARG A 468 -1.51 0.33 28.18
C ARG A 468 -0.83 -0.95 28.66
N LYS A 469 -0.43 -1.83 27.75
CA LYS A 469 0.19 -3.13 28.05
C LYS A 469 -0.66 -4.03 28.96
N LEU A 470 -1.99 -3.93 28.83
CA LEU A 470 -2.95 -4.61 29.71
C LEU A 470 -3.38 -6.00 29.20
N MET A 471 -2.99 -6.40 27.99
CA MET A 471 -3.29 -7.73 27.44
C MET A 471 -2.42 -8.82 28.09
N LEU A 472 -2.92 -10.05 28.18
CA LEU A 472 -2.19 -11.18 28.77
C LEU A 472 -0.96 -11.55 27.94
N MET A 473 -1.08 -11.52 26.61
CA MET A 473 0.03 -11.74 25.67
C MET A 473 1.26 -10.83 25.93
N GLN A 474 1.05 -9.66 26.52
CA GLN A 474 2.10 -8.67 26.81
C GLN A 474 2.81 -8.93 28.16
N LEU A 475 2.17 -9.67 29.08
CA LEU A 475 2.74 -10.02 30.39
C LEU A 475 3.79 -11.12 30.35
N ASN A 476 3.83 -11.90 29.26
CA ASN A 476 4.81 -12.97 29.10
C ASN A 476 6.16 -12.46 28.54
N GLY A 477 6.34 -11.13 28.41
CA GLY A 477 7.53 -10.53 27.79
C GLY A 477 7.63 -10.72 26.27
N LEU A 478 6.73 -11.51 25.67
CA LEU A 478 6.73 -11.94 24.28
C LEU A 478 6.41 -10.81 23.27
N PHE A 479 5.66 -9.78 23.70
CA PHE A 479 5.17 -8.72 22.80
C PHE A 479 6.04 -7.45 22.76
N VAL A 480 7.02 -7.32 23.66
CA VAL A 480 7.71 -6.03 23.89
C VAL A 480 8.65 -5.66 22.73
N LYS A 481 9.14 -6.64 21.96
CA LYS A 481 10.05 -6.39 20.83
C LYS A 481 9.35 -6.19 19.47
N SER A 482 8.13 -6.69 19.30
CA SER A 482 7.37 -6.62 18.04
C SER A 482 6.37 -5.47 17.99
N SER A 483 5.80 -5.06 19.15
CA SER A 483 4.86 -3.93 19.19
C SER A 483 5.47 -2.59 18.78
N GLU A 484 6.78 -2.40 18.99
CA GLU A 484 7.49 -1.19 18.55
C GLU A 484 7.68 -1.15 17.02
N LYS A 485 7.59 -2.28 16.32
CA LYS A 485 7.69 -2.34 14.85
C LYS A 485 6.33 -2.32 14.13
N VAL A 486 5.24 -2.63 14.82
CA VAL A 486 3.91 -2.85 14.20
C VAL A 486 2.92 -1.71 14.46
N LEU A 487 3.22 -0.82 15.43
CA LEU A 487 2.45 0.41 15.71
C LEU A 487 3.11 1.68 15.15
N LEU A 488 4.23 1.52 14.45
CA LEU A 488 4.89 2.52 13.62
C LEU A 488 4.69 2.11 12.16
#